data_AF-A0A952YH56-F1
#
_entry.id   AF-A0A952YH56-F1
#
_cell.length_a   1.000
_cell.length_b   1.000
_cell.length_c   1.000
_cell.angle_alpha   90.00
_cell.angle_beta   90.00
_cell.angle_gamma   90.00
#
_symmetry.space_group_name_H-M   'P 1'
#
loop_
_entity.id
_entity.type
_entity.pdbx_description
1 polymer ?
#
loop_
_entity_poly.entity_id
_entity_poly.type
_entity_poly.pdbx_seq_one_letter_code
_entity_poly.pdbx_strand_id
1 'polypeptide(L)'
;MQFKLSADLQPTVRLPFEPCEAQALTWLPLAVRYKLDQASLKLPLKDWQRLPREDRERLLALPAGSAFEAHAVSAGAFHKPSRERIPSTFVDYVSRKVREKHARTLQAYPEQCAQSEPC
;
A
#
# COMPACT_ATOMS: atom_id res chain seq x y z
N MET A 1 -9.44 10.77 14.64
CA MET A 1 -8.10 11.35 14.44
C MET A 1 -7.91 11.63 12.95
N GLN A 2 -7.79 12.90 12.55
CA GLN A 2 -7.48 13.25 11.16
C GLN A 2 -5.95 13.23 10.98
N PHE A 3 -5.42 12.21 10.33
CA PHE A 3 -4.02 12.18 9.94
C PHE A 3 -3.82 13.13 8.76
N LYS A 4 -3.16 14.27 8.99
CA LYS A 4 -2.71 15.16 7.91
C LYS A 4 -1.37 14.63 7.39
N LEU A 5 -1.38 14.06 6.18
CA LEU A 5 -0.15 13.68 5.49
C LEU A 5 0.49 14.97 4.94
N SER A 6 1.78 15.18 5.23
CA SER A 6 2.53 16.29 4.64
C SER A 6 2.76 16.04 3.15
N ALA A 7 2.80 17.10 2.34
CA ALA A 7 3.15 17.02 0.92
C ALA A 7 4.56 16.42 0.71
N ASP A 8 5.47 16.61 1.66
CA ASP A 8 6.85 16.12 1.59
C ASP A 8 7.00 14.66 2.05
N LEU A 9 5.90 13.99 2.38
CA LEU A 9 5.93 12.63 2.88
C LEU A 9 6.53 11.68 1.83
N GLN A 10 7.72 11.19 2.14
CA GLN A 10 8.42 10.24 1.29
C GLN A 10 7.87 8.81 1.47
N PRO A 11 7.83 7.99 0.40
CA PRO A 11 7.42 6.58 0.46
C PRO A 11 8.54 5.68 1.03
N THR A 12 9.15 6.11 2.13
CA THR A 12 10.27 5.44 2.81
C THR A 12 9.95 5.04 4.25
N VAL A 13 8.72 5.32 4.70
CA VAL A 13 8.25 5.07 6.06
C VAL A 13 6.97 4.25 6.08
N ARG A 14 6.74 3.54 7.19
CA ARG A 14 5.45 2.94 7.51
C ARG A 14 4.51 4.03 7.99
N LEU A 15 3.25 4.01 7.55
CA LEU A 15 2.28 5.00 7.98
C LEU A 15 1.66 4.57 9.31
N PRO A 16 1.45 5.47 10.28
CA PRO A 16 1.01 5.11 11.63
C PRO A 16 -0.37 4.47 11.68
N PHE A 17 -1.21 4.69 10.67
CA PHE A 17 -2.55 4.10 10.57
C PHE A 17 -2.55 2.73 9.85
N GLU A 18 -1.41 2.28 9.31
CA GLU A 18 -1.31 0.94 8.75
C GLU A 18 -1.39 -0.12 9.86
N PRO A 19 -2.00 -1.29 9.59
CA PRO A 19 -2.22 -2.32 10.58
C PRO A 19 -0.89 -2.91 11.10
N CYS A 20 -0.93 -3.57 12.27
CA CYS A 20 0.26 -4.11 12.94
C CYS A 20 1.10 -5.04 12.04
N GLU A 21 0.47 -5.78 11.13
CA GLU A 21 1.15 -6.67 10.18
C GLU A 21 1.99 -5.89 9.16
N ALA A 22 1.50 -4.73 8.72
CA ALA A 22 2.29 -3.81 7.89
C ALA A 22 3.36 -3.10 8.71
N GLN A 23 3.07 -2.79 9.99
CA GLN A 23 4.10 -2.29 10.91
C GLN A 23 5.24 -3.29 11.07
N ALA A 24 4.93 -4.58 11.22
CA ALA A 24 5.89 -5.67 11.35
C ALA A 24 6.53 -6.12 10.01
N LEU A 25 6.19 -5.49 8.89
CA LEU A 25 6.61 -5.87 7.54
C LEU A 25 6.19 -7.30 7.13
N THR A 26 5.22 -7.90 7.82
CA THR A 26 4.59 -9.16 7.42
C THR A 26 3.69 -8.94 6.20
N TRP A 27 3.03 -7.78 6.13
CA TRP A 27 2.30 -7.32 4.95
C TRP A 27 3.07 -6.22 4.23
N LEU A 28 2.85 -6.10 2.92
CA LEU A 28 3.45 -5.06 2.08
C LEU A 28 2.96 -3.68 2.53
N PRO A 29 3.84 -2.79 3.03
CA PRO A 29 3.44 -1.43 3.40
C PRO A 29 2.99 -0.63 2.18
N LEU A 30 2.12 0.36 2.39
CA LEU A 30 1.64 1.25 1.33
C LEU A 30 2.78 1.97 0.61
N ALA A 31 3.84 2.36 1.34
CA ALA A 31 5.05 2.94 0.79
C ALA A 31 5.72 2.03 -0.25
N VAL A 32 5.88 0.74 0.05
CA VAL A 32 6.48 -0.24 -0.88
C VAL A 32 5.55 -0.49 -2.07
N ARG A 33 4.24 -0.62 -1.84
CA ARG A 33 3.24 -0.77 -2.91
C ARG A 33 3.28 0.40 -3.89
N TYR A 34 3.34 1.63 -3.39
CA TYR A 34 3.44 2.83 -4.22
C TYR A 34 4.65 2.77 -5.15
N LYS A 35 5.83 2.42 -4.61
CA LYS A 35 7.06 2.35 -5.41
C LYS A 35 7.01 1.23 -6.45
N LEU A 36 6.44 0.08 -6.12
CA LEU A 36 6.20 -1.01 -7.07
C LEU A 36 5.25 -0.57 -8.20
N ASP A 37 4.14 0.08 -7.86
CA ASP A 37 3.17 0.57 -8.84
C ASP A 37 3.78 1.64 -9.76
N GLN A 38 4.57 2.58 -9.22
CA GLN A 38 5.31 3.58 -9.99
C GLN A 38 6.28 2.92 -10.97
N ALA A 39 6.98 1.87 -10.54
CA ALA A 39 7.91 1.10 -11.36
C ALA A 39 7.23 0.09 -12.31
N SER A 40 5.90 -0.02 -12.30
CA SER A 40 5.16 -1.08 -13.01
C SER A 40 5.67 -2.49 -12.65
N LEU A 41 6.06 -2.69 -11.40
CA LEU A 41 6.52 -3.96 -10.85
C LEU A 41 5.43 -4.59 -9.97
N LYS A 42 5.45 -5.92 -9.90
CA LYS A 42 4.63 -6.68 -8.96
C LYS A 42 5.49 -7.62 -8.15
N LEU A 43 5.36 -7.53 -6.83
CA LEU A 43 5.87 -8.51 -5.88
C LEU A 43 4.68 -9.14 -5.14
N PRO A 44 4.34 -10.42 -5.41
CA PRO A 44 3.25 -11.10 -4.71
C PRO A 44 3.50 -11.15 -3.20
N LEU A 45 2.45 -11.06 -2.39
CA LEU A 45 2.57 -11.06 -0.93
C LEU A 45 3.31 -12.29 -0.40
N LYS A 46 3.05 -13.47 -0.98
CA LYS A 46 3.73 -14.72 -0.63
C LYS A 46 5.25 -14.64 -0.84
N ASP A 47 5.70 -13.92 -1.86
CA ASP A 47 7.11 -13.82 -2.21
C ASP A 47 7.78 -12.76 -1.35
N TRP A 48 7.09 -11.64 -1.09
CA TRP A 48 7.49 -10.68 -0.04
C TRP A 48 7.68 -11.34 1.33
N GLN A 49 6.74 -12.20 1.75
CA GLN A 49 6.80 -12.86 3.05
C GLN A 49 7.94 -13.87 3.17
N ARG A 50 8.45 -14.37 2.04
CA ARG A 50 9.63 -15.24 2.00
C ARG A 50 10.95 -14.48 2.07
N LEU A 51 10.93 -13.17 1.83
CA LEU A 51 12.13 -12.35 1.91
C LEU A 51 12.65 -12.30 3.35
N PRO A 52 13.99 -12.32 3.52
CA PRO A 52 14.63 -11.88 4.74
C PRO A 52 14.06 -10.54 5.21
N ARG A 53 14.01 -10.34 6.53
CA ARG A 53 13.49 -9.09 7.08
C ARG A 53 14.33 -7.88 6.64
N GLU A 54 15.63 -8.06 6.49
CA GLU A 54 16.56 -7.04 5.99
C GLU A 54 16.18 -6.54 4.59
N ASP A 55 15.87 -7.45 3.65
CA ASP A 55 15.43 -7.06 2.31
C ASP A 55 14.10 -6.30 2.33
N ARG A 56 13.18 -6.69 3.22
CA ARG A 56 11.92 -5.97 3.42
C ARG A 56 12.13 -4.56 3.96
N GLU A 57 13.06 -4.40 4.90
CA GLU A 57 13.45 -3.10 5.46
C GLU A 57 14.16 -2.24 4.42
N ARG A 58 15.03 -2.83 3.60
CA ARG A 58 15.72 -2.15 2.52
C ARG A 58 14.76 -1.69 1.42
N LEU A 59 13.84 -2.54 0.99
CA LEU A 59 12.77 -2.17 0.05
C LEU A 59 11.89 -1.06 0.62
N LEU A 60 11.69 -0.99 1.94
CA LEU A 60 11.01 0.15 2.57
C LEU A 60 11.87 1.42 2.53
N ALA A 61 13.13 1.36 2.97
CA ALA A 61 13.98 2.53 3.16
C ALA A 61 14.42 3.21 1.85
N LEU A 62 14.57 2.45 0.75
CA LEU A 62 14.97 3.01 -0.54
C LEU A 62 13.92 3.99 -1.09
N PRO A 63 14.29 5.18 -1.59
CA PRO A 63 13.37 6.05 -2.30
C PRO A 63 12.88 5.40 -3.61
N ALA A 64 11.83 5.93 -4.20
CA ALA A 64 11.40 5.53 -5.54
C ALA A 64 12.53 5.80 -6.57
N GLY A 65 12.71 4.89 -7.53
CA GLY A 65 13.70 5.01 -8.60
C GLY A 65 14.54 3.76 -8.81
N SER A 66 15.60 3.89 -9.61
CA SER A 66 16.39 2.76 -10.13
C SER A 66 16.98 1.83 -9.05
N ALA A 67 17.45 2.39 -7.94
CA ALA A 67 18.00 1.58 -6.84
C ALA A 67 16.94 0.69 -6.18
N PHE A 68 15.71 1.22 -6.00
CA PHE A 68 14.58 0.43 -5.52
C PHE A 68 14.17 -0.63 -6.53
N GLU A 69 14.08 -0.26 -7.81
CA GLU A 69 13.69 -1.18 -8.89
C GLU A 69 14.65 -2.37 -9.00
N ALA A 70 15.96 -2.10 -9.02
CA ALA A 70 16.98 -3.14 -9.07
C ALA A 70 16.87 -4.10 -7.89
N HIS A 71 16.69 -3.57 -6.68
CA HIS A 71 16.55 -4.40 -5.49
C HIS A 71 15.23 -5.19 -5.49
N ALA A 72 14.12 -4.60 -5.95
CA ALA A 72 12.84 -5.28 -6.06
C ALA A 72 12.90 -6.43 -7.07
N VAL A 73 13.53 -6.24 -8.23
CA VAL A 73 13.74 -7.28 -9.24
C VAL A 73 14.62 -8.41 -8.69
N SER A 74 15.72 -8.07 -8.00
CA SER A 74 16.56 -9.06 -7.31
C SER A 74 15.79 -9.85 -6.25
N ALA A 75 14.78 -9.23 -5.63
CA ALA A 75 13.89 -9.85 -4.65
C ALA A 75 12.72 -10.64 -5.30
N GLY A 76 12.73 -10.82 -6.62
CA GLY A 76 11.72 -11.61 -7.35
C GLY A 76 10.50 -10.83 -7.82
N ALA A 77 10.53 -9.49 -7.79
CA ALA A 77 9.50 -8.69 -8.44
C ALA A 77 9.63 -8.81 -9.97
N PHE A 78 8.49 -8.78 -10.66
CA PHE A 78 8.44 -8.87 -12.12
C PHE A 78 7.63 -7.73 -12.71
N HIS A 79 7.93 -7.35 -13.95
CA HIS A 79 7.21 -6.29 -14.63
C HIS A 79 5.76 -6.69 -14.87
N LYS A 80 4.85 -5.83 -14.43
CA LYS A 80 3.42 -5.93 -14.65
C LYS A 80 2.87 -4.52 -14.89
N PRO A 81 2.59 -4.13 -16.14
CA PRO A 81 2.08 -2.81 -16.44
C PRO A 81 0.71 -2.60 -15.75
N SER A 82 0.57 -1.46 -15.08
CA SER A 82 -0.72 -1.03 -14.55
C SER A 82 -1.61 -0.56 -15.70
N ARG A 83 -2.87 -1.00 -15.71
CA ARG A 83 -3.89 -0.45 -16.62
C ARG A 83 -4.45 0.89 -16.14
N GLU A 84 -4.20 1.21 -14.87
CA GLU A 84 -4.71 2.41 -14.21
C GLU A 84 -3.58 3.43 -14.02
N ARG A 85 -3.92 4.71 -14.18
CA ARG A 85 -3.01 5.82 -13.84
C ARG A 85 -2.69 5.74 -12.34
N ILE A 86 -1.41 5.64 -12.03
CA ILE A 86 -0.92 5.73 -10.65
C ILE A 86 -0.74 7.22 -10.31
N PRO A 87 -1.25 7.72 -9.18
CA PRO A 87 -0.99 9.07 -8.71
C PRO A 87 0.50 9.36 -8.66
N SER A 88 0.89 10.57 -9.06
CA SER A 88 2.29 11.00 -9.13
C SER A 88 2.89 11.34 -7.76
N THR A 89 2.06 11.52 -6.73
CA THR A 89 2.50 11.79 -5.37
C THR A 89 2.09 10.65 -4.43
N PHE A 90 2.91 10.43 -3.40
CA PHE A 90 2.62 9.41 -2.41
C PHE A 90 1.37 9.75 -1.58
N VAL A 91 1.15 11.03 -1.27
CA VAL A 91 -0.03 11.50 -0.52
C VAL A 91 -1.33 11.21 -1.27
N ASP A 92 -1.37 11.49 -2.57
CA ASP A 92 -2.55 11.22 -3.39
C ASP A 92 -2.79 9.72 -3.54
N TYR A 93 -1.71 8.95 -3.68
CA TYR A 93 -1.77 7.49 -3.71
C TYR A 93 -2.39 6.92 -2.43
N VAL A 94 -1.91 7.36 -1.26
CA VAL A 94 -2.44 6.94 0.05
C VAL A 94 -3.91 7.35 0.19
N SER A 95 -4.25 8.60 -0.13
CA SER A 95 -5.62 9.12 -0.06
C SER A 95 -6.58 8.34 -0.95
N ARG A 96 -6.11 7.90 -2.13
CA ARG A 96 -6.88 7.00 -3.00
C ARG A 96 -7.09 5.63 -2.35
N LYS A 97 -6.05 4.99 -1.81
CA LYS A 97 -6.16 3.66 -1.19
C LYS A 97 -7.02 3.63 0.06
N VAL A 98 -7.00 4.69 0.87
CA VAL A 98 -7.90 4.81 2.03
C VAL A 98 -9.36 4.91 1.57
N ARG A 99 -9.65 5.73 0.55
CA ARG A 99 -11.01 5.84 -0.03
C ARG A 99 -11.49 4.52 -0.63
N GLU A 100 -10.65 3.82 -1.39
CA GLU A 100 -10.96 2.50 -1.94
C GLU A 100 -11.30 1.48 -0.84
N LYS A 101 -10.54 1.46 0.26
CA LYS A 101 -10.80 0.58 1.40
C LYS A 101 -12.15 0.91 2.04
N HIS A 102 -12.43 2.19 2.31
CA HIS A 102 -13.70 2.62 2.90
C HIS A 102 -14.90 2.28 2.01
N ALA A 103 -14.79 2.53 0.69
CA ALA A 103 -15.86 2.20 -0.25
C ALA A 103 -16.19 0.70 -0.27
N ARG A 104 -15.17 -0.17 -0.21
CA ARG A 104 -15.37 -1.63 -0.12
C ARG A 104 -16.02 -2.05 1.20
N THR A 105 -15.65 -1.41 2.32
CA THR A 105 -16.29 -1.67 3.62
C THR A 105 -17.76 -1.29 3.61
N LEU A 106 -18.11 -0.12 3.05
CA LEU A 106 -19.50 0.33 2.93
C LEU A 106 -20.32 -0.57 2.00
N GLN A 107 -19.72 -1.09 0.93
CA GLN A 107 -20.39 -2.01 0.01
C GLN A 107 -20.60 -3.41 0.62
N ALA A 108 -19.75 -3.82 1.58
CA ALA A 108 -19.86 -5.12 2.26
C ALA A 108 -20.96 -5.16 3.34
N TYR A 109 -21.43 -4.00 3.81
CA TYR A 109 -22.55 -3.85 4.73
C TYR A 109 -23.53 -2.80 4.20
N PRO A 110 -24.45 -3.14 3.28
CA PRO A 110 -25.61 -2.29 3.03
C PRO A 110 -26.42 -2.23 4.33
N GLU A 111 -26.78 -1.03 4.79
CA GLU A 111 -27.53 -0.87 6.03
C GLU A 111 -28.85 -1.66 5.98
N GLN A 112 -28.89 -2.82 6.64
CA GLN A 112 -30.14 -3.48 7.01
C GLN A 112 -30.62 -2.87 8.32
N CYS A 113 -31.11 -1.64 8.26
CA CYS A 113 -31.83 -0.98 9.36
C CYS A 113 -33.05 -0.24 8.80
N ALA A 114 -34.06 -0.98 8.36
CA ALA A 114 -35.42 -0.44 8.19
C ALA A 114 -36.47 -1.57 8.10
N GLN A 115 -36.48 -2.51 9.06
CA GLN A 115 -37.67 -3.33 9.31
C GLN A 115 -37.82 -3.60 10.81
N SER A 116 -38.65 -2.77 11.45
CA SER A 116 -39.62 -3.21 12.47
C SER A 116 -40.43 -1.98 12.90
N GLU A 117 -41.53 -1.72 12.20
CA GLU A 117 -42.62 -0.89 12.75
C GLU A 117 -43.32 -1.69 13.85
N PRO A 118 -43.48 -1.18 15.08
CA PRO A 118 -44.39 -1.77 16.04
C PRO A 118 -45.83 -1.33 15.75
N CYS A 119 -46.73 -2.31 15.73
CA CYS A 119 -48.19 -2.16 15.68
C CYS A 119 -48.75 -1.55 16.99
#